data_AF-A0A7S1DCY7-F1
#
_entry.id   AF-A0A7S1DCY7-F1
#
_cell.length_a   1.000
_cell.length_b   1.000
_cell.length_c   1.000
_cell.angle_alpha   90.00
_cell.angle_beta   90.00
_cell.angle_gamma   90.00
#
_symmetry.space_group_name_H-M   'P 1'
#
loop_
_entity.id
_entity.type
_entity.pdbx_description
1 polymer ?
#
loop_
_entity_poly.entity_id
_entity_poly.type
_entity_poly.pdbx_seq_one_letter_code
_entity_poly.pdbx_strand_id
1 'polypeptide(L)'
;LKDRDPQQMKTRVRGLWMLVNMLAFYFDDMKVAEDTALNLIKYRTHEGCTFMVVPFLQFISLNAMEIFARTRKRKFHKLGRRYLKELKKWVDNKSLNVHHRLSMLLARQASLKPRHDRETVQAMYDQAISEARRTGFTHDAALATELAGRYLARHHSDKEGARRYLVDAVELYTQWGAHAKVDQMEEAYNDILLGEDSGGFCGSLYSGVRGKPRFPSELETKHEKLDPWKKEMGVRRRSTVISLPQGLQDTLAM
;
A
#
# COMPACT_ATOMS: atom_id res chain seq x y z
N LEU A 1 9.16 -20.87 -24.49
CA LEU A 1 8.37 -19.63 -24.23
C LEU A 1 7.21 -19.43 -25.23
N LYS A 2 6.91 -20.38 -26.14
CA LYS A 2 6.12 -20.10 -27.35
C LYS A 2 4.60 -20.38 -27.31
N ASP A 3 4.06 -21.07 -26.30
CA ASP A 3 2.60 -21.29 -26.22
C ASP A 3 2.05 -20.84 -24.86
N ARG A 4 1.88 -19.53 -24.66
CA ARG A 4 1.13 -19.00 -23.52
C ARG A 4 -0.21 -18.47 -24.01
N ASP A 5 -1.29 -19.01 -23.46
CA ASP A 5 -2.66 -18.57 -23.69
C ASP A 5 -2.77 -17.02 -23.57
N PRO A 6 -3.23 -16.32 -24.62
CA PRO A 6 -3.41 -14.86 -24.62
C PRO A 6 -4.21 -14.35 -23.41
N GLN A 7 -5.17 -15.13 -22.91
CA GLN A 7 -5.99 -14.75 -21.76
C GLN A 7 -5.20 -14.80 -20.44
N GLN A 8 -4.28 -15.77 -20.31
CA GLN A 8 -3.35 -15.81 -19.17
C GLN A 8 -2.38 -14.64 -19.18
N MET A 9 -1.91 -14.23 -20.37
CA MET A 9 -1.03 -13.06 -20.49
C MET A 9 -1.74 -11.78 -20.04
N LYS A 10 -2.98 -11.56 -20.49
CA LYS A 10 -3.81 -10.43 -20.04
C LYS A 10 -4.03 -10.44 -18.52
N THR A 11 -4.28 -11.62 -17.94
CA THR A 11 -4.48 -11.78 -16.50
C THR A 11 -3.22 -11.44 -15.70
N ARG A 12 -2.04 -11.87 -16.18
CA ARG A 12 -0.74 -11.58 -15.54
C ARG A 12 -0.36 -10.11 -15.62
N VAL A 13 -0.49 -9.51 -16.80
CA VAL A 13 -0.23 -8.07 -17.01
C VAL A 13 -1.12 -7.25 -16.08
N ARG A 14 -2.40 -7.60 -15.99
CA ARG A 14 -3.32 -6.95 -15.06
C ARG A 14 -2.91 -7.11 -13.61
N GLY A 15 -2.51 -8.31 -13.17
CA GLY A 15 -2.01 -8.54 -11.81
C GLY A 15 -0.81 -7.65 -11.47
N LEU A 16 0.10 -7.46 -12.43
CA LEU A 16 1.22 -6.53 -12.28
C LEU A 16 0.72 -5.08 -12.11
N TRP A 17 -0.18 -4.61 -12.97
CA TRP A 17 -0.77 -3.28 -12.84
C TRP A 17 -1.49 -3.07 -11.50
N MET A 18 -2.14 -4.10 -10.96
CA MET A 18 -2.76 -4.05 -9.63
C MET A 18 -1.71 -3.80 -8.54
N LEU A 19 -0.61 -4.56 -8.55
CA LEU A 19 0.49 -4.39 -7.58
C LEU A 19 1.15 -3.02 -7.72
N VAL A 20 1.41 -2.58 -8.96
CA VAL A 20 1.98 -1.24 -9.20
C VAL A 20 1.03 -0.15 -8.72
N ASN A 21 -0.30 -0.30 -8.88
CA ASN A 21 -1.28 0.65 -8.33
C ASN A 21 -1.27 0.69 -6.80
N MET A 22 -1.12 -0.46 -6.14
CA MET A 22 -0.97 -0.53 -4.68
C MET A 22 0.29 0.18 -4.21
N LEU A 23 1.44 -0.12 -4.84
CA LEU A 23 2.72 0.50 -4.51
C LEU A 23 2.70 2.01 -4.77
N ALA A 24 2.09 2.45 -5.87
CA ALA A 24 1.93 3.87 -6.18
C ALA A 24 1.16 4.60 -5.07
N PHE A 25 0.16 3.96 -4.46
CA PHE A 25 -0.53 4.55 -3.32
C PHE A 25 0.37 4.60 -2.07
N TYR A 26 1.03 3.49 -1.73
CA TYR A 26 1.90 3.42 -0.56
C TYR A 26 3.05 4.43 -0.62
N PHE A 27 3.66 4.63 -1.78
CA PHE A 27 4.79 5.55 -1.95
C PHE A 27 4.38 6.95 -2.45
N ASP A 28 3.06 7.23 -2.48
CA ASP A 28 2.50 8.53 -2.91
C ASP A 28 2.94 8.98 -4.33
N ASP A 29 3.31 8.03 -5.20
CA ASP A 29 3.66 8.30 -6.61
C ASP A 29 2.40 8.55 -7.44
N MET A 30 2.09 9.82 -7.57
CA MET A 30 0.88 10.27 -8.23
C MET A 30 0.86 10.00 -9.74
N LYS A 31 2.01 10.07 -10.41
CA LYS A 31 2.06 9.90 -11.87
C LYS A 31 1.77 8.44 -12.22
N VAL A 32 2.41 7.53 -11.50
CA VAL A 32 2.17 6.09 -11.63
C VAL A 32 0.75 5.75 -11.18
N ALA A 33 0.22 6.37 -10.11
CA ALA A 33 -1.16 6.17 -9.68
C ALA A 33 -2.20 6.56 -10.75
N GLU A 34 -2.02 7.70 -11.43
CA GLU A 34 -2.94 8.13 -12.50
C GLU A 34 -2.87 7.19 -13.71
N ASP A 35 -1.67 6.83 -14.18
CA ASP A 35 -1.51 5.93 -15.33
C ASP A 35 -2.06 4.52 -15.04
N THR A 36 -1.69 3.95 -13.90
CA THR A 36 -2.19 2.63 -13.47
C THR A 36 -3.70 2.62 -13.33
N ALA A 37 -4.32 3.65 -12.72
CA ALA A 37 -5.76 3.74 -12.57
C ALA A 37 -6.47 3.78 -13.94
N LEU A 38 -5.93 4.51 -14.92
CA LEU A 38 -6.50 4.58 -16.27
C LEU A 38 -6.35 3.25 -17.03
N ASN A 39 -5.22 2.58 -16.88
CA ASN A 39 -4.98 1.27 -17.50
C ASN A 39 -5.86 0.17 -16.89
N LEU A 40 -6.11 0.22 -15.57
CA LEU A 40 -6.90 -0.77 -14.87
C LEU A 40 -8.41 -0.72 -15.18
N ILE A 41 -8.94 0.44 -15.59
CA ILE A 41 -10.34 0.59 -16.02
C ILE A 41 -10.70 -0.34 -17.20
N LYS A 42 -9.69 -0.70 -18.02
CA LYS A 42 -9.86 -1.55 -19.21
C LYS A 42 -10.24 -2.99 -18.84
N TYR A 43 -9.99 -3.42 -17.60
CA TYR A 43 -10.21 -4.79 -17.15
C TYR A 43 -11.48 -4.91 -16.32
N ARG A 44 -12.19 -6.06 -16.44
CA ARG A 44 -13.34 -6.34 -15.57
C ARG A 44 -12.90 -6.71 -14.16
N THR A 45 -13.68 -6.29 -13.18
CA THR A 45 -13.44 -6.47 -11.74
C THR A 45 -13.54 -7.91 -11.26
N HIS A 46 -14.23 -8.78 -12.03
CA HIS A 46 -14.46 -10.19 -11.68
C HIS A 46 -13.58 -11.19 -12.44
N GLU A 47 -12.71 -10.74 -13.34
CA GLU A 47 -11.77 -11.65 -14.00
C GLU A 47 -10.60 -11.94 -13.03
N GLY A 48 -9.99 -13.12 -13.02
CA GLY A 48 -8.78 -13.51 -12.27
C GLY A 48 -8.89 -13.80 -10.76
N CYS A 49 -7.75 -13.86 -10.06
CA CYS A 49 -7.66 -14.41 -8.69
C CYS A 49 -8.47 -13.60 -7.66
N THR A 50 -9.43 -14.28 -7.02
CA THR A 50 -10.35 -13.71 -6.00
C THR A 50 -9.64 -12.93 -4.90
N PHE A 51 -8.44 -13.38 -4.48
CA PHE A 51 -7.63 -12.71 -3.45
C PHE A 51 -7.24 -11.26 -3.82
N MET A 52 -6.98 -11.00 -5.10
CA MET A 52 -6.53 -9.68 -5.57
C MET A 52 -7.68 -8.72 -5.87
N VAL A 53 -8.92 -9.22 -5.96
CA VAL A 53 -10.08 -8.38 -6.33
C VAL A 53 -10.35 -7.33 -5.26
N VAL A 54 -10.36 -7.70 -3.99
CA VAL A 54 -10.69 -6.74 -2.91
C VAL A 54 -9.60 -5.65 -2.75
N PRO A 55 -8.29 -5.98 -2.67
CA PRO A 55 -7.24 -4.98 -2.72
C PRO A 55 -7.32 -4.09 -3.96
N PHE A 56 -7.60 -4.67 -5.13
CA PHE A 56 -7.78 -3.90 -6.35
C PHE A 56 -8.88 -2.83 -6.25
N LEU A 57 -10.06 -3.20 -5.75
CA LEU A 57 -11.16 -2.25 -5.55
C LEU A 57 -10.77 -1.14 -4.55
N GLN A 58 -10.09 -1.51 -3.46
CA GLN A 58 -9.62 -0.59 -2.43
C GLN A 58 -8.63 0.43 -2.99
N PHE A 59 -7.52 -0.02 -3.58
CA PHE A 59 -6.42 0.85 -3.99
C PHE A 59 -6.76 1.71 -5.21
N ILE A 60 -7.58 1.23 -6.15
CA ILE A 60 -8.10 2.12 -7.21
C ILE A 60 -8.98 3.21 -6.61
N SER A 61 -9.86 2.85 -5.67
CA SER A 61 -10.75 3.82 -5.04
C SER A 61 -9.96 4.89 -4.28
N LEU A 62 -8.96 4.47 -3.49
CA LEU A 62 -8.05 5.35 -2.76
C LEU A 62 -7.23 6.27 -3.68
N ASN A 63 -6.57 5.70 -4.69
CA ASN A 63 -5.81 6.49 -5.67
C ASN A 63 -6.71 7.50 -6.39
N ALA A 64 -7.91 7.10 -6.83
CA ALA A 64 -8.85 8.00 -7.47
C ALA A 64 -9.32 9.12 -6.53
N MET A 65 -9.53 8.82 -5.25
CA MET A 65 -9.85 9.82 -4.22
C MET A 65 -8.69 10.80 -3.99
N GLU A 66 -7.45 10.32 -3.93
CA GLU A 66 -6.25 11.16 -3.77
C GLU A 66 -6.01 12.06 -4.99
N ILE A 67 -6.12 11.51 -6.20
CA ILE A 67 -6.01 12.28 -7.44
C ILE A 67 -7.11 13.33 -7.51
N PHE A 68 -8.35 12.99 -7.14
CA PHE A 68 -9.44 13.96 -7.07
C PHE A 68 -9.18 15.06 -6.03
N ALA A 69 -8.64 14.73 -4.86
CA ALA A 69 -8.34 15.69 -3.81
C ALA A 69 -7.39 16.79 -4.30
N ARG A 70 -6.37 16.40 -5.07
CA ARG A 70 -5.32 17.30 -5.58
C ARG A 70 -5.73 18.01 -6.88
N THR A 71 -6.31 17.29 -7.84
CA THR A 71 -6.58 17.82 -9.19
C THR A 71 -7.99 18.35 -9.39
N ARG A 72 -8.94 17.99 -8.51
CA ARG A 72 -10.38 18.27 -8.62
C ARG A 72 -11.04 17.75 -9.91
N LYS A 73 -10.35 16.92 -10.70
CA LYS A 73 -10.89 16.32 -11.94
C LYS A 73 -12.06 15.39 -11.62
N ARG A 74 -13.26 15.73 -12.10
CA ARG A 74 -14.52 14.99 -11.83
C ARG A 74 -14.49 13.52 -12.26
N LYS A 75 -13.68 13.16 -13.27
CA LYS A 75 -13.52 11.77 -13.73
C LYS A 75 -13.04 10.84 -12.60
N PHE A 76 -12.09 11.29 -11.78
CA PHE A 76 -11.56 10.50 -10.66
C PHE A 76 -12.52 10.45 -9.47
N HIS A 77 -13.28 11.52 -9.24
CA HIS A 77 -14.37 11.46 -8.25
C HIS A 77 -15.41 10.39 -8.62
N LYS A 78 -15.83 10.33 -9.89
CA LYS A 78 -16.75 9.28 -10.38
C LYS A 78 -16.11 7.89 -10.26
N LEU A 79 -14.83 7.77 -10.59
CA LEU A 79 -14.07 6.52 -10.52
C LEU A 79 -14.01 5.97 -9.09
N GLY A 80 -13.56 6.78 -8.13
CA GLY A 80 -13.47 6.37 -6.73
C GLY A 80 -14.82 5.93 -6.17
N ARG A 81 -15.90 6.68 -6.49
CA ARG A 81 -17.27 6.32 -6.09
C ARG A 81 -17.77 5.04 -6.73
N ARG A 82 -17.39 4.72 -7.97
CA ARG A 82 -17.75 3.47 -8.63
C ARG A 82 -17.17 2.29 -7.87
N TYR A 83 -15.86 2.28 -7.65
CA TYR A 83 -15.18 1.16 -6.99
C TYR A 83 -15.54 1.03 -5.51
N LEU A 84 -15.82 2.13 -4.82
CA LEU A 84 -16.40 2.10 -3.47
C LEU A 84 -17.77 1.41 -3.44
N LYS A 85 -18.65 1.69 -4.41
CA LYS A 85 -19.95 1.00 -4.52
C LYS A 85 -19.78 -0.48 -4.82
N GLU A 86 -18.82 -0.84 -5.67
CA GLU A 86 -18.50 -2.25 -5.93
C GLU A 86 -18.03 -2.93 -4.63
N LEU A 87 -17.10 -2.33 -3.88
CA LEU A 87 -16.65 -2.86 -2.58
C LEU A 87 -17.80 -3.00 -1.58
N LYS A 88 -18.75 -2.05 -1.55
CA LYS A 88 -19.94 -2.16 -0.70
C LYS A 88 -20.76 -3.41 -1.01
N LYS A 89 -20.96 -3.76 -2.29
CA LYS A 89 -21.68 -4.99 -2.67
C LYS A 89 -20.98 -6.25 -2.15
N TRP A 90 -19.66 -6.27 -2.08
CA TRP A 90 -18.91 -7.39 -1.49
C TRP A 90 -19.20 -7.55 0.00
N VAL A 91 -19.33 -6.43 0.72
CA VAL A 91 -19.72 -6.43 2.13
C VAL A 91 -21.18 -6.87 2.31
N ASP A 92 -22.10 -6.36 1.49
CA ASP A 92 -23.52 -6.72 1.51
C ASP A 92 -23.72 -8.23 1.24
N ASN A 93 -22.84 -8.83 0.46
CA ASN A 93 -22.77 -10.29 0.21
C ASN A 93 -22.12 -11.09 1.37
N LYS A 94 -22.05 -10.51 2.58
CA LYS A 94 -21.54 -11.12 3.84
C LYS A 94 -20.06 -11.51 3.82
N SER A 95 -19.22 -10.82 3.03
CA SER A 95 -17.77 -11.03 3.10
C SER A 95 -17.18 -10.35 4.35
N LEU A 96 -16.99 -11.13 5.43
CA LEU A 96 -16.56 -10.63 6.74
C LEU A 96 -15.19 -9.91 6.70
N ASN A 97 -14.27 -10.35 5.84
CA ASN A 97 -12.89 -9.84 5.78
C ASN A 97 -12.73 -8.57 4.93
N VAL A 98 -13.82 -7.86 4.64
CA VAL A 98 -13.83 -6.67 3.75
C VAL A 98 -14.36 -5.43 4.46
N HIS A 99 -15.00 -5.57 5.62
CA HIS A 99 -15.63 -4.46 6.34
C HIS A 99 -14.64 -3.34 6.68
N HIS A 100 -13.47 -3.66 7.21
CA HIS A 100 -12.46 -2.66 7.61
C HIS A 100 -12.00 -1.81 6.42
N ARG A 101 -11.88 -2.41 5.23
CA ARG A 101 -11.53 -1.70 3.98
C ARG A 101 -12.65 -0.77 3.54
N LEU A 102 -13.90 -1.21 3.65
CA LEU A 102 -15.05 -0.36 3.36
C LEU A 102 -15.11 0.84 4.33
N SER A 103 -14.96 0.60 5.62
CA SER A 103 -14.92 1.63 6.67
C SER A 103 -13.82 2.66 6.39
N MET A 104 -12.62 2.19 6.03
CA MET A 104 -11.48 3.04 5.64
C MET A 104 -11.82 3.92 4.42
N LEU A 105 -12.40 3.36 3.36
CA LEU A 105 -12.78 4.14 2.18
C LEU A 105 -13.90 5.15 2.47
N LEU A 106 -14.83 4.81 3.36
CA LEU A 106 -15.90 5.71 3.77
C LEU A 106 -15.34 6.89 4.58
N ALA A 107 -14.41 6.63 5.51
CA ALA A 107 -13.68 7.66 6.24
C ALA A 107 -12.91 8.58 5.28
N ARG A 108 -12.18 7.99 4.31
CA ARG A 108 -11.48 8.77 3.27
C ARG A 108 -12.45 9.59 2.43
N GLN A 109 -13.59 9.05 2.02
CA GLN A 109 -14.59 9.82 1.29
C GLN A 109 -15.18 10.97 2.11
N ALA A 110 -15.43 10.75 3.41
CA ALA A 110 -15.92 11.78 4.33
C ALA A 110 -14.90 12.91 4.47
N SER A 111 -13.61 12.56 4.59
CA SER A 111 -12.51 13.54 4.69
C SER A 111 -12.38 14.49 3.50
N LEU A 112 -12.92 14.12 2.33
CA LEU A 112 -12.91 14.96 1.12
C LEU A 112 -14.07 15.95 1.05
N LYS A 113 -15.08 15.80 1.91
CA LYS A 113 -16.26 16.66 1.92
C LYS A 113 -16.10 17.72 3.02
N PRO A 114 -16.31 19.02 2.71
CA PRO A 114 -16.18 20.09 3.69
C PRO A 114 -17.30 20.12 4.75
N ARG A 115 -18.29 19.22 4.67
CA ARG A 115 -19.47 19.20 5.57
C ARG A 115 -19.30 18.31 6.80
N HIS A 116 -18.29 17.44 6.81
CA HIS A 116 -18.04 16.59 7.97
C HIS A 116 -17.06 17.32 8.89
N ASP A 117 -17.45 17.42 10.16
CA ASP A 117 -16.60 17.90 11.23
C ASP A 117 -15.45 16.92 11.48
N ARG A 118 -14.40 17.45 12.10
CA ARG A 118 -13.15 16.72 12.37
C ARG A 118 -13.38 15.44 13.18
N GLU A 119 -14.17 15.54 14.24
CA GLU A 119 -14.38 14.46 15.21
C GLU A 119 -15.10 13.28 14.54
N THR A 120 -16.13 13.55 13.73
CA THR A 120 -16.79 12.51 12.93
C THR A 120 -15.81 11.78 12.01
N VAL A 121 -14.95 12.50 11.29
CA VAL A 121 -14.00 11.87 10.35
C VAL A 121 -12.95 11.05 11.12
N GLN A 122 -12.45 11.56 12.25
CA GLN A 122 -11.52 10.82 13.12
C GLN A 122 -12.17 9.53 13.64
N ALA A 123 -13.37 9.59 14.19
CA ALA A 123 -14.10 8.43 14.69
C ALA A 123 -14.32 7.36 13.61
N MET A 124 -14.59 7.78 12.36
CA MET A 124 -14.69 6.84 11.23
C MET A 124 -13.35 6.15 10.92
N TYR A 125 -12.22 6.84 11.03
CA TYR A 125 -10.90 6.21 10.88
C TYR A 125 -10.59 5.30 12.06
N ASP A 126 -10.86 5.71 13.30
CA ASP A 126 -10.67 4.89 14.50
C ASP A 126 -11.45 3.59 14.43
N GLN A 127 -12.69 3.66 13.94
CA GLN A 127 -13.49 2.47 13.65
C GLN A 127 -12.79 1.55 12.64
N ALA A 128 -12.31 2.08 11.51
CA ALA A 128 -11.62 1.30 10.49
C ALA A 128 -10.33 0.65 11.01
N ILE A 129 -9.56 1.38 11.83
CA ILE A 129 -8.32 0.90 12.48
C ILE A 129 -8.66 -0.24 13.46
N SER A 130 -9.66 -0.04 14.32
CA SER A 130 -10.11 -1.05 15.28
C SER A 130 -10.59 -2.33 14.59
N GLU A 131 -11.39 -2.20 13.52
CA GLU A 131 -11.86 -3.32 12.72
C GLU A 131 -10.70 -4.09 12.07
N ALA A 132 -9.72 -3.38 11.50
CA ALA A 132 -8.54 -3.99 10.86
C ALA A 132 -7.64 -4.70 11.89
N ARG A 133 -7.45 -4.11 13.08
CA ARG A 133 -6.68 -4.72 14.18
C ARG A 133 -7.34 -5.99 14.69
N ARG A 134 -8.65 -5.95 14.95
CA ARG A 134 -9.43 -7.10 15.45
C ARG A 134 -9.41 -8.28 14.48
N THR A 135 -9.34 -8.02 13.19
CA THR A 135 -9.29 -9.04 12.14
C THR A 135 -7.87 -9.51 11.78
N GLY A 136 -6.83 -8.88 12.36
CA GLY A 136 -5.43 -9.24 12.13
C GLY A 136 -4.83 -8.69 10.84
N PHE A 137 -5.49 -7.75 10.15
CA PHE A 137 -4.95 -7.11 8.95
C PHE A 137 -4.02 -5.94 9.32
N THR A 138 -2.84 -6.24 9.85
CA THR A 138 -1.87 -5.22 10.33
C THR A 138 -1.54 -4.16 9.28
N HIS A 139 -1.39 -4.54 8.01
CA HIS A 139 -1.10 -3.61 6.92
C HIS A 139 -2.27 -2.68 6.59
N ASP A 140 -3.51 -3.17 6.67
CA ASP A 140 -4.70 -2.33 6.47
C ASP A 140 -4.89 -1.41 7.69
N ALA A 141 -4.59 -1.87 8.90
CA ALA A 141 -4.55 -1.03 10.09
C ALA A 141 -3.53 0.10 9.93
N ALA A 142 -2.28 -0.22 9.55
CA ALA A 142 -1.23 0.76 9.30
C ALA A 142 -1.65 1.82 8.27
N LEU A 143 -2.29 1.37 7.18
CA LEU A 143 -2.79 2.25 6.13
C LEU A 143 -3.91 3.17 6.62
N ALA A 144 -4.88 2.65 7.38
CA ALA A 144 -5.96 3.46 7.94
C ALA A 144 -5.41 4.50 8.93
N THR A 145 -4.46 4.11 9.79
CA THR A 145 -3.79 5.00 10.73
C THR A 145 -3.01 6.09 10.00
N GLU A 146 -2.24 5.74 8.96
CA GLU A 146 -1.52 6.72 8.13
C GLU A 146 -2.49 7.73 7.49
N LEU A 147 -3.63 7.27 6.95
CA LEU A 147 -4.63 8.15 6.34
C LEU A 147 -5.29 9.09 7.34
N ALA A 148 -5.52 8.64 8.58
CA ALA A 148 -6.01 9.47 9.67
C ALA A 148 -5.00 10.59 10.02
N GLY A 149 -3.72 10.23 10.19
CA GLY A 149 -2.65 11.20 10.45
C GLY A 149 -2.51 12.22 9.32
N ARG A 150 -2.51 11.76 8.06
CA ARG A 150 -2.51 12.61 6.86
C ARG A 150 -3.69 13.58 6.81
N TYR A 151 -4.86 13.14 7.23
CA TYR A 151 -6.05 13.99 7.27
C TYR A 151 -5.87 15.14 8.27
N LEU A 152 -5.39 14.85 9.49
CA LEU A 152 -5.20 15.86 10.53
C LEU A 152 -4.09 16.85 10.19
N ALA A 153 -2.96 16.36 9.66
CA ALA A 153 -1.85 17.20 9.23
C ALA A 153 -2.29 18.19 8.13
N ARG A 154 -3.11 17.75 7.16
CA ARG A 154 -3.49 18.57 6.00
C ARG A 154 -4.66 19.52 6.25
N HIS A 155 -5.64 19.13 7.05
CA HIS A 155 -6.92 19.86 7.15
C HIS A 155 -7.09 20.70 8.40
N HIS A 156 -6.38 20.39 9.48
CA HIS A 156 -6.62 21.01 10.79
C HIS A 156 -5.37 21.60 11.43
N SER A 157 -4.21 21.53 10.76
CA SER A 157 -2.91 21.95 11.29
C SER A 157 -2.60 21.37 12.68
N ASP A 158 -3.25 20.27 13.03
CA ASP A 158 -3.13 19.60 14.32
C ASP A 158 -1.95 18.63 14.27
N LYS A 159 -0.75 19.20 14.43
CA LYS A 159 0.50 18.44 14.38
C LYS A 159 0.54 17.35 15.46
N GLU A 160 0.09 17.63 16.67
CA GLU A 160 0.15 16.67 17.78
C GLU A 160 -0.84 15.51 17.57
N GLY A 161 -2.08 15.80 17.17
CA GLY A 161 -3.03 14.74 16.81
C GLY A 161 -2.55 13.92 15.61
N ALA A 162 -1.99 14.57 14.58
CA ALA A 162 -1.40 13.87 13.44
C ALA A 162 -0.22 12.97 13.86
N ARG A 163 0.68 13.47 14.73
CA ARG A 163 1.84 12.74 15.25
C ARG A 163 1.44 11.43 15.90
N ARG A 164 0.41 11.45 16.75
CA ARG A 164 -0.09 10.23 17.42
C ARG A 164 -0.46 9.12 16.43
N TYR A 165 -1.16 9.45 15.35
CA TYR A 165 -1.49 8.48 14.30
C TYR A 165 -0.26 8.08 13.49
N LEU A 166 0.60 9.03 13.11
CA LEU A 166 1.76 8.72 12.26
C LEU A 166 2.79 7.84 12.97
N VAL A 167 3.03 8.04 14.27
CA VAL A 167 3.87 7.16 15.10
C VAL A 167 3.29 5.75 15.15
N ASP A 168 2.00 5.61 15.44
CA ASP A 168 1.32 4.31 15.46
C ASP A 168 1.34 3.61 14.10
N ALA A 169 1.21 4.36 13.00
CA ALA A 169 1.33 3.82 11.65
C ALA A 169 2.74 3.29 11.36
N VAL A 170 3.79 4.00 11.78
CA VAL A 170 5.20 3.54 11.68
C VAL A 170 5.41 2.25 12.45
N GLU A 171 4.89 2.15 13.68
CA GLU A 171 4.96 0.93 14.48
C GLU A 171 4.25 -0.24 13.78
N LEU A 172 3.04 -0.02 13.27
CA LEU A 172 2.27 -1.06 12.56
C LEU A 172 2.96 -1.50 11.27
N TYR A 173 3.56 -0.58 10.49
CA TYR A 173 4.34 -0.94 9.30
C TYR A 173 5.63 -1.68 9.66
N THR A 174 6.27 -1.32 10.78
CA THR A 174 7.45 -2.02 11.30
C THR A 174 7.09 -3.45 11.72
N GLN A 175 6.01 -3.65 12.47
CA GLN A 175 5.46 -4.97 12.80
C GLN A 175 5.06 -5.73 11.54
N TRP A 176 4.57 -5.01 10.52
CA TRP A 176 4.27 -5.60 9.23
C TRP A 176 5.51 -5.90 8.37
N GLY A 177 6.71 -5.47 8.76
CA GLY A 177 7.97 -5.70 8.04
C GLY A 177 8.16 -4.85 6.78
N ALA A 178 7.41 -3.76 6.62
CA ALA A 178 7.53 -2.86 5.47
C ALA A 178 8.54 -1.73 5.71
N HIS A 179 9.81 -2.09 5.87
CA HIS A 179 10.89 -1.15 6.19
C HIS A 179 11.00 0.01 5.18
N ALA A 180 10.91 -0.28 3.88
CA ALA A 180 10.96 0.79 2.86
C ALA A 180 9.81 1.81 2.99
N LYS A 181 8.64 1.37 3.47
CA LYS A 181 7.50 2.27 3.73
C LYS A 181 7.72 3.08 5.02
N VAL A 182 8.35 2.47 6.03
CA VAL A 182 8.75 3.19 7.25
C VAL A 182 9.76 4.28 6.92
N ASP A 183 10.82 3.97 6.18
CA ASP A 183 11.84 4.94 5.77
C ASP A 183 11.19 6.11 4.99
N GLN A 184 10.28 5.81 4.07
CA GLN A 184 9.53 6.82 3.32
C GLN A 184 8.67 7.72 4.23
N MET A 185 8.06 7.16 5.28
CA MET A 185 7.25 7.94 6.22
C MET A 185 8.09 8.81 7.15
N GLU A 186 9.22 8.29 7.63
CA GLU A 186 10.17 9.05 8.45
C GLU A 186 10.71 10.26 7.67
N GLU A 187 11.01 10.09 6.38
CA GLU A 187 11.42 11.19 5.51
C GLU A 187 10.27 12.17 5.24
N ALA A 188 9.08 11.66 4.90
CA ALA A 188 7.94 12.50 4.49
C ALA A 188 7.30 13.29 5.64
N TYR A 189 7.40 12.82 6.88
CA TYR A 189 6.76 13.41 8.06
C TYR A 189 7.76 13.77 9.17
N ASN A 190 9.03 13.97 8.81
CA ASN A 190 10.10 14.24 9.76
C ASN A 190 9.77 15.41 10.72
N ASP A 191 9.16 16.46 10.19
CA ASP A 191 8.73 17.66 10.92
C ASP A 191 7.66 17.36 11.99
N ILE A 192 6.73 16.45 11.68
CA ILE A 192 5.65 16.05 12.60
C ILE A 192 6.14 15.00 13.60
N LEU A 193 7.01 14.07 13.17
CA LEU A 193 7.48 12.96 13.99
C LEU A 193 8.47 13.41 15.07
N LEU A 194 9.38 14.33 14.75
CA LEU A 194 10.42 14.79 15.68
C LEU A 194 9.90 15.71 16.80
N GLY A 195 8.89 16.54 16.54
CA GLY A 195 8.36 17.52 17.50
C GLY A 195 9.36 18.62 17.87
N GLU A 196 8.87 19.82 18.22
CA GLU A 196 9.74 20.99 18.52
C GLU A 196 10.42 20.91 19.91
N ASP A 197 9.93 20.07 20.83
CA ASP A 197 10.41 19.96 22.22
C ASP A 197 10.99 18.58 22.58
N SER A 198 12.05 18.14 21.91
CA SER A 198 12.79 16.98 22.41
C SER A 198 14.32 17.11 22.30
N GLY A 199 14.86 18.01 23.14
CA GLY A 199 16.18 17.82 23.70
C GLY A 199 16.22 16.49 24.48
N GLY A 200 16.53 15.39 23.79
CA GLY A 200 16.66 14.06 24.39
C GLY A 200 16.25 12.87 23.50
N PHE A 201 15.54 13.07 22.39
CA PHE A 201 15.14 11.95 21.54
C PHE A 201 16.15 11.73 20.41
N CYS A 202 17.33 11.24 20.78
CA CYS A 202 18.41 10.92 19.84
C CYS A 202 17.93 9.85 18.85
N GLY A 203 18.15 10.13 17.56
CA GLY A 203 17.72 9.31 16.43
C GLY A 203 18.07 7.83 16.61
N SER A 204 17.24 6.96 16.00
CA SER A 204 17.28 5.49 16.06
C SER A 204 16.18 4.81 16.89
N LEU A 205 14.96 5.33 17.00
CA LEU A 205 13.92 4.59 17.75
C LEU A 205 13.55 3.24 17.10
N TYR A 206 13.57 3.15 15.77
CA TYR A 206 13.15 1.95 15.04
C TYR A 206 14.30 1.16 14.40
N SER A 207 15.55 1.60 14.56
CA SER A 207 16.69 0.84 14.03
C SER A 207 16.89 -0.50 14.75
N GLY A 208 16.55 -0.57 16.04
CA GLY A 208 16.68 -1.78 16.86
C GLY A 208 15.69 -2.89 16.51
N VAL A 209 14.63 -2.58 15.75
CA VAL A 209 13.65 -3.57 15.26
C VAL A 209 14.00 -4.07 13.86
N ARG A 210 15.01 -3.48 13.18
CA ARG A 210 15.49 -3.90 11.84
C ARG A 210 16.06 -5.33 11.79
N GLY A 211 16.10 -6.07 12.90
CA GLY A 211 16.76 -7.37 13.02
C GLY A 211 15.95 -8.54 13.57
N LYS A 212 14.65 -8.40 13.87
CA LYS A 212 13.84 -9.57 14.30
C LYS A 212 13.22 -10.24 13.06
N PRO A 213 13.70 -11.42 12.63
CA PRO A 213 13.06 -12.13 11.53
C PRO A 213 11.60 -12.41 11.91
N ARG A 214 10.70 -12.08 10.99
CA ARG A 214 9.25 -12.30 11.13
C ARG A 214 8.90 -13.79 11.34
N PHE A 215 9.79 -14.68 10.92
CA PHE A 215 9.64 -16.12 11.06
C PHE A 215 10.70 -16.66 12.04
N PRO A 216 10.35 -17.64 12.90
CA PRO A 216 11.34 -18.41 13.65
C PRO A 216 12.44 -18.94 12.73
N SER A 217 13.71 -18.85 13.16
CA SER A 217 14.89 -19.34 12.39
C SER A 217 14.78 -20.83 12.01
N GLU A 218 13.95 -21.59 12.72
CA GLU A 218 13.61 -22.99 12.43
C GLU A 218 12.87 -23.19 11.09
N LEU A 219 12.18 -22.17 10.58
CA LEU A 219 11.50 -22.22 9.27
C LEU A 219 12.46 -21.89 8.11
N GLU A 220 13.42 -20.98 8.31
CA GLU A 220 14.48 -20.71 7.33
C GLU A 220 15.36 -21.94 7.11
N THR A 221 15.72 -22.65 8.18
CA THR A 221 16.49 -23.90 8.10
C THR A 221 15.72 -25.06 7.47
N LYS A 222 14.37 -25.04 7.48
CA LYS A 222 13.54 -26.00 6.73
C LYS A 222 13.46 -25.65 5.24
N HIS A 223 13.34 -24.37 4.88
CA HIS A 223 13.40 -23.94 3.48
C HIS A 223 14.73 -24.29 2.83
N GLU A 224 15.84 -24.14 3.55
CA GLU A 224 17.17 -24.49 3.05
C GLU A 224 17.35 -26.01 2.84
N LYS A 225 16.63 -26.83 3.60
CA LYS A 225 16.59 -28.30 3.42
C LYS A 225 15.65 -28.76 2.31
N LEU A 226 14.72 -27.90 1.87
CA LEU A 226 13.69 -28.23 0.89
C LEU A 226 13.94 -27.64 -0.50
N ASP A 227 15.04 -26.91 -0.73
CA ASP A 227 15.47 -26.42 -2.04
C ASP A 227 16.34 -27.47 -2.77
N PRO A 228 15.80 -28.30 -3.68
CA PRO A 228 16.59 -29.31 -4.39
C PRO A 228 17.55 -28.63 -5.40
N TRP A 229 17.18 -27.42 -5.84
CA TRP A 229 17.85 -26.66 -6.89
C TRP A 229 19.14 -25.96 -6.44
N LYS A 230 19.39 -25.81 -5.12
CA LYS A 230 20.63 -25.19 -4.61
C LYS A 230 21.85 -26.09 -4.73
N LYS A 231 21.68 -27.42 -4.75
CA LYS A 231 22.79 -28.37 -4.90
C LYS A 231 23.21 -28.56 -6.36
N GLU A 232 22.29 -28.42 -7.31
CA GLU A 232 22.58 -28.62 -8.74
C GLU A 232 23.25 -27.41 -9.39
N MET A 233 22.98 -26.20 -8.89
CA MET A 233 23.55 -24.97 -9.43
C MET A 233 24.66 -24.49 -8.50
N GLY A 234 25.90 -24.89 -8.81
CA GLY A 234 27.13 -24.47 -8.12
C GLY A 234 27.42 -22.98 -8.25
N VAL A 235 26.56 -22.14 -7.67
CA VAL A 235 26.68 -20.68 -7.75
C VAL A 235 27.55 -20.18 -6.60
N ARG A 236 28.86 -20.02 -6.87
CA ARG A 236 29.72 -19.11 -6.11
C ARG A 236 29.10 -17.72 -6.17
N ARG A 237 28.85 -17.08 -5.02
CA ARG A 237 28.49 -15.66 -4.95
C ARG A 237 29.56 -14.85 -5.69
N ARG A 238 29.19 -14.24 -6.83
CA ARG A 238 29.96 -13.14 -7.42
C ARG A 238 29.10 -11.89 -7.40
N SER A 239 29.52 -10.95 -6.57
CA SER A 239 29.26 -9.52 -6.73
C SER A 239 29.73 -9.11 -8.12
N THR A 240 28.81 -8.76 -9.02
CA THR A 240 29.18 -8.13 -10.29
C THR A 240 28.07 -7.21 -10.76
N VAL A 241 28.46 -5.95 -10.95
CA VAL A 241 27.77 -4.91 -11.71
C VAL A 241 27.26 -5.51 -13.02
N ILE A 242 25.98 -5.30 -13.33
CA ILE A 242 25.35 -5.84 -14.53
C ILE A 242 25.83 -5.03 -15.74
N SER A 243 26.80 -5.57 -16.48
CA SER A 243 27.09 -5.14 -17.86
C SER A 243 26.22 -5.93 -18.84
N LEU A 244 25.58 -5.20 -19.78
CA LEU A 244 24.70 -5.77 -20.80
C LEU A 244 25.46 -6.70 -21.79
N PRO A 245 24.82 -7.76 -22.32
CA PRO A 245 25.44 -8.67 -23.29
C PRO A 245 25.71 -7.98 -24.63
N GLN A 246 26.87 -8.28 -25.23
CA GLN A 246 27.40 -7.64 -26.45
C GLN A 246 26.43 -7.64 -27.64
N GLY A 247 25.61 -8.69 -27.81
CA GLY A 247 24.66 -8.78 -28.93
C GLY A 247 23.47 -7.81 -28.86
N LEU A 248 23.24 -7.13 -27.74
CA LEU A 248 22.20 -6.10 -27.59
C LEU A 248 22.73 -4.67 -27.84
N GLN A 249 24.05 -4.50 -27.90
CA GLN A 249 24.69 -3.24 -28.27
C GLN A 249 24.67 -3.04 -29.79
N ASP A 250 24.83 -4.12 -30.56
CA ASP A 250 24.87 -4.06 -32.02
C ASP A 250 23.49 -3.77 -32.66
N THR A 251 22.39 -4.14 -31.98
CA THR A 251 21.02 -3.84 -32.43
C THR A 251 20.57 -2.41 -32.20
N LEU A 252 21.32 -1.60 -31.45
CA LEU A 252 21.04 -0.19 -31.21
C LEU A 252 21.96 0.75 -32.04
N ALA A 253 22.85 0.16 -32.85
CA ALA A 253 23.76 0.88 -33.74
C ALA A 253 23.45 0.70 -35.24
N MET A 254 22.25 0.19 -35.57
CA MET A 254 21.64 0.20 -36.92
C MET A 254 20.28 0.88 -36.85
#